data_AF-A0A349JV82-F1
#
_entry.id   AF-A0A349JV82-F1
#
_cell.length_a   1.000
_cell.length_b   1.000
_cell.length_c   1.000
_cell.angle_alpha   90.00
_cell.angle_beta   90.00
_cell.angle_gamma   90.00
#
_symmetry.space_group_name_H-M   'P 1'
#
loop_
_entity.id
_entity.type
_entity.pdbx_description
1 polymer ?
#
loop_
_entity_poly.entity_id
_entity_poly.type
_entity_poly.pdbx_seq_one_letter_code
_entity_poly.pdbx_strand_id
1 'polypeptide(L)'
;GLGCRVRRIHVPTAVAKVGFGVLKPFFVAIGRGDLAPHTEGTLDMLTRNNPFTSRRAREELGWVPTTRPEVGLPEAFRSWKARATSSLDTSGSRSS
;
A
#
# COMPACT_ATOMS: atom_id res chain seq x y z
N GLY A 1 10.79 -4.39 -8.37
CA GLY A 1 10.15 -3.08 -8.12
C GLY A 1 8.83 -3.01 -8.84
N LEU A 2 7.98 -2.02 -8.55
CA LEU A 2 6.59 -1.93 -9.04
C LEU A 2 6.42 -1.83 -10.57
N GLY A 3 7.48 -1.53 -11.33
CA GLY A 3 7.44 -1.47 -12.80
C GLY A 3 6.66 -0.27 -13.37
N CYS A 4 6.18 0.63 -12.51
CA CYS A 4 5.43 1.82 -12.90
C CYS A 4 6.06 3.09 -12.28
N ARG A 5 5.79 4.25 -12.90
CA ARG A 5 6.16 5.55 -12.33
C ARG A 5 5.22 5.87 -11.17
N VAL A 6 5.77 5.92 -9.94
CA VAL A 6 5.01 6.27 -8.74
C VAL A 6 4.67 7.76 -8.79
N ARG A 7 3.38 8.09 -8.90
CA ARG A 7 2.89 9.46 -8.69
C ARG A 7 2.52 9.61 -7.22
N ARG A 8 3.23 10.48 -6.50
CA ARG A 8 2.90 10.80 -5.12
C ARG A 8 1.77 11.84 -5.14
N ILE A 9 0.57 11.42 -4.76
CA ILE A 9 -0.59 12.32 -4.61
C ILE A 9 -0.64 12.76 -3.16
N HIS A 10 -0.68 14.07 -2.94
CA HIS A 10 -0.89 14.62 -1.60
C HIS A 10 -2.39 14.67 -1.32
N VAL A 11 -2.85 13.90 -0.34
CA VAL A 11 -4.24 13.90 0.10
C VAL A 11 -4.30 14.53 1.50
N PRO A 12 -4.99 15.66 1.68
CA PRO A 12 -5.16 16.26 2.99
C PRO A 12 -5.87 15.30 3.95
N THR A 13 -5.44 15.25 5.21
CA THR A 13 -6.00 14.36 6.24
C THR A 13 -7.51 14.50 6.39
N ALA A 14 -8.06 15.71 6.25
CA ALA A 14 -9.51 15.93 6.29
C ALA A 14 -10.24 15.18 5.16
N VAL A 15 -9.71 15.22 3.94
CA VAL A 15 -10.27 14.51 2.78
C VAL A 15 -10.19 12.99 3.00
N ALA A 16 -9.07 12.51 3.53
CA ALA A 16 -8.90 11.10 3.87
C ALA A 16 -9.93 10.65 4.94
N LYS A 17 -10.13 11.44 6.01
CA LYS A 17 -11.13 11.16 7.05
C LYS A 17 -12.54 11.03 6.48
N VAL A 18 -12.94 11.95 5.60
CA VAL A 18 -14.25 11.88 4.95
C VAL A 18 -14.36 10.61 4.10
N GLY A 19 -13.37 10.32 3.25
CA GLY A 19 -13.36 9.11 2.41
C GLY A 19 -13.43 7.80 3.22
N PHE A 20 -12.65 7.70 4.29
CA PHE A 20 -12.68 6.55 5.20
C PHE A 20 -13.98 6.44 6.00
N GLY A 21 -14.64 7.56 6.30
CA GLY A 21 -15.98 7.57 6.88
C GLY A 21 -17.03 6.87 6.00
N VAL A 22 -16.88 6.93 4.67
CA VAL A 22 -17.81 6.28 3.72
C VAL A 22 -17.45 4.81 3.45
N LEU A 23 -16.21 4.40 3.72
CA LEU A 23 -15.76 3.02 3.51
C LEU A 23 -16.47 2.02 4.43
N LYS A 24 -16.72 2.41 5.68
CA LYS A 24 -17.42 1.57 6.67
C LYS A 24 -18.84 1.17 6.22
N PRO A 25 -19.75 2.12 5.90
CA PRO A 25 -21.08 1.76 5.39
C PRO A 25 -21.01 1.06 4.02
N PHE A 26 -20.03 1.39 3.17
CA PHE A 26 -19.83 0.71 1.90
C PHE A 26 -19.51 -0.78 2.08
N PHE A 27 -18.57 -1.12 2.97
CA PHE A 27 -18.21 -2.51 3.25
C PHE A 27 -19.36 -3.31 3.84
N VAL A 28 -20.15 -2.70 4.72
CA VAL A 28 -21.39 -3.31 5.23
C VAL A 28 -22.39 -3.55 4.10
N ALA A 29 -22.59 -2.59 3.20
CA ALA A 29 -23.53 -2.70 2.09
C ALA A 29 -23.18 -3.81 1.08
N ILE A 30 -21.89 -4.10 0.86
CA ILE A 30 -21.44 -5.16 -0.06
C ILE A 30 -21.24 -6.53 0.63
N GLY A 31 -21.71 -6.68 1.88
CA GLY A 31 -21.61 -7.94 2.62
C GLY A 31 -20.22 -8.26 3.16
N ARG A 32 -19.31 -7.28 3.24
CA ARG A 32 -17.96 -7.38 3.81
C ARG A 32 -17.79 -6.61 5.11
N GLY A 33 -18.76 -6.76 6.00
CA GLY A 33 -18.75 -6.10 7.32
C GLY A 33 -17.56 -6.49 8.19
N ASP A 34 -16.87 -7.59 7.89
CA ASP A 34 -15.60 -8.01 8.50
C ASP A 34 -14.45 -7.03 8.21
N LEU A 35 -14.49 -6.32 7.09
CA LEU A 35 -13.47 -5.35 6.69
C LEU A 35 -13.69 -3.95 7.29
N ALA A 36 -14.91 -3.67 7.75
CA ALA A 36 -15.31 -2.37 8.29
C ALA A 36 -14.53 -1.92 9.54
N PRO A 37 -14.10 -2.79 10.48
CA PRO A 37 -13.24 -2.39 11.60
C PRO A 37 -11.82 -1.99 11.16
N HIS A 38 -11.34 -2.54 10.05
CA HIS A 38 -9.97 -2.29 9.58
C HIS A 38 -9.80 -0.89 8.97
N THR A 39 -10.87 -0.23 8.53
CA THR A 39 -10.78 1.11 7.91
C THR A 39 -10.38 2.18 8.91
N GLU A 40 -10.94 2.13 10.12
CA GLU A 40 -10.73 3.15 11.15
C GLU A 40 -9.30 3.10 11.70
N GLY A 41 -8.80 1.90 12.04
CA GLY A 41 -7.43 1.70 12.51
C GLY A 41 -6.36 1.97 11.43
N THR A 42 -6.66 1.72 10.16
CA THR A 42 -5.72 1.98 9.06
C THR A 42 -5.50 3.47 8.86
N LEU A 43 -6.54 4.29 8.90
CA LEU A 43 -6.37 5.74 8.75
C LEU A 43 -5.58 6.35 9.91
N ASP A 44 -5.84 5.93 11.15
CA ASP A 44 -5.09 6.40 12.31
C ASP A 44 -3.60 6.05 12.17
N MET A 45 -3.29 4.81 11.77
CA MET A 45 -1.91 4.39 11.49
C MET A 45 -1.24 5.21 10.38
N LEU A 46 -1.96 5.54 9.30
CA LEU A 46 -1.41 6.28 8.15
C LEU A 46 -1.21 7.77 8.45
N THR A 47 -2.02 8.35 9.33
CA THR A 47 -2.00 9.78 9.65
C THR A 47 -1.15 10.10 10.88
N ARG A 48 -0.91 9.11 11.73
CA ARG A 48 -0.02 9.22 12.88
C ARG A 48 1.43 9.06 12.43
N ASN A 49 2.27 9.99 12.83
CA ASN A 49 3.71 9.86 12.62
C ASN A 49 4.21 8.59 13.33
N ASN A 50 4.87 7.71 12.57
CA ASN A 50 5.53 6.55 13.17
C ASN A 50 6.71 7.04 14.04
N PRO A 51 6.70 6.80 15.35
CA PRO A 51 7.74 7.29 16.25
C PRO A 51 9.10 6.61 16.02
N PHE A 52 9.12 5.46 15.35
CA PHE A 52 10.33 4.68 15.08
C PHE A 52 10.82 4.93 13.66
N THR A 53 11.85 5.77 13.57
CA THR A 53 12.69 5.81 12.37
C THR A 53 13.47 4.49 12.24
N SER A 54 13.91 4.12 11.04
CA SER A 54 14.70 2.89 10.83
C SER A 54 15.96 2.84 11.69
N ARG A 55 16.52 4.01 12.05
CA ARG A 55 17.63 4.15 12.98
C ARG A 55 17.20 3.78 14.41
N ARG A 56 16.15 4.42 14.93
CA ARG A 56 15.61 4.10 16.27
C ARG A 56 15.16 2.64 16.40
N ALA A 57 14.53 2.08 15.37
CA ALA A 57 14.11 0.69 15.40
C ALA A 57 15.31 -0.28 15.53
N ARG A 58 16.46 0.04 14.92
CA ARG A 58 17.70 -0.76 15.08
C ARG A 58 18.28 -0.61 16.48
N GLU A 59 18.35 0.63 16.97
CA GLU A 59 18.99 0.96 18.26
C GLU A 59 18.16 0.48 19.46
N GLU A 60 16.84 0.65 19.42
CA GLU A 60 15.95 0.43 20.58
C GLU A 60 15.26 -0.94 20.55
N LEU A 61 14.92 -1.47 19.37
CA LEU A 61 14.23 -2.76 19.22
C LEU A 61 15.15 -3.90 18.79
N GLY A 62 16.45 -3.62 18.59
CA GLY A 62 17.39 -4.59 18.01
C GLY A 62 16.98 -5.05 16.61
N TRP A 63 16.15 -4.26 15.91
CA TRP A 63 15.58 -4.69 14.64
C TRP A 63 16.64 -4.69 13.54
N VAL A 64 17.13 -5.88 13.20
CA VAL A 64 18.06 -6.09 12.08
C VAL A 64 17.34 -6.92 11.02
N PRO A 65 16.79 -6.30 9.95
CA PRO A 65 16.09 -7.05 8.93
C PRO A 65 17.06 -7.96 8.18
N THR A 66 16.70 -9.23 8.02
CA THR A 66 17.50 -10.25 7.30
C THR A 66 17.84 -9.82 5.88
N THR A 67 16.91 -9.15 5.22
CA THR A 67 17.09 -8.57 3.90
C THR A 67 16.91 -7.08 3.98
N ARG A 68 17.86 -6.32 3.42
CA ARG A 68 17.73 -4.87 3.37
C ARG A 68 16.53 -4.47 2.50
N PRO A 69 15.78 -3.41 2.86
CA PRO A 69 14.59 -2.99 2.12
C PRO A 69 14.85 -2.75 0.62
N GLU A 70 16.04 -2.27 0.26
CA GLU A 70 16.44 -1.97 -1.12
C GLU A 70 16.50 -3.23 -1.99
N VAL A 71 16.68 -4.41 -1.38
CA VAL A 71 16.71 -5.71 -2.06
C VAL A 71 15.37 -6.43 -1.91
N GLY A 72 14.82 -6.46 -0.70
CA GLY A 72 13.59 -7.21 -0.40
C GLY A 72 12.33 -6.62 -1.02
N LEU A 73 12.19 -5.29 -1.07
CA LEU A 73 11.01 -4.67 -1.68
C LEU A 73 10.94 -4.95 -3.19
N PRO A 74 12.01 -4.77 -3.99
CA PRO A 74 11.95 -5.12 -5.40
C PRO A 74 11.58 -6.57 -5.68
N GLU A 75 12.04 -7.49 -4.84
CA GLU A 75 11.77 -8.92 -4.95
C GLU A 75 10.33 -9.28 -4.60
N ALA A 76 9.77 -8.73 -3.51
CA ALA A 76 8.39 -8.96 -3.11
C ALA A 76 7.37 -8.59 -4.20
N PHE A 77 7.67 -7.57 -5.02
CA PHE A 77 6.83 -7.12 -6.12
C PHE A 77 7.19 -7.73 -7.49
N ARG A 78 8.03 -8.77 -7.53
CA ARG A 78 8.49 -9.37 -8.80
C ARG A 78 7.34 -9.96 -9.63
N SER A 79 6.40 -10.67 -8.99
CA SER A 79 5.24 -11.28 -9.65
C SER A 79 4.26 -10.24 -10.21
N TRP A 80 4.07 -9.13 -9.50
CA TRP A 80 3.27 -8.00 -9.96
C TRP A 80 3.85 -7.39 -11.24
N LYS A 81 5.18 -7.18 -11.26
CA LYS A 81 5.87 -6.67 -12.45
C LYS A 81 5.69 -7.60 -13.64
N ALA A 82 5.82 -8.91 -13.44
CA ALA A 82 5.64 -9.90 -14.50
C ALA A 82 4.23 -9.82 -15.12
N ARG A 83 3.18 -9.76 -14.28
CA ARG A 83 1.79 -9.62 -14.74
C ARG A 83 1.53 -8.32 -15.50
N ALA A 84 2.08 -7.20 -15.02
CA ALA A 84 1.91 -5.90 -15.66
C ALA A 84 2.56 -5.84 -17.05
N THR A 85 3.70 -6.52 -17.25
CA THR A 85 4.35 -6.65 -18.56
C THR A 85 3.52 -7.51 -19.51
N SER A 86 2.98 -8.64 -19.06
CA SER A 86 2.14 -9.52 -19.90
C SER A 86 0.85 -8.86 -20.39
N SER A 87 0.26 -7.95 -19.62
CA SER A 87 -0.95 -7.22 -20.05
C SER A 87 -0.68 -6.18 -21.14
N LEU A 88 0.54 -5.63 -21.19
CA LEU A 88 0.96 -4.69 -22.22
C LEU A 88 1.15 -5.38 -23.59
N ASP A 89 1.73 -6.59 -23.60
CA ASP A 89 1.95 -7.35 -24.84
C ASP A 89 0.63 -7.83 -25.48
N THR A 90 -0.36 -8.20 -24.65
CA THR A 90 -1.68 -8.64 -25.14
C THR A 90 -2.48 -7.48 -25.75
N SER A 91 -2.30 -6.25 -25.26
CA SER A 91 -2.96 -5.07 -25.81
C SER A 91 -2.39 -4.64 -27.17
N GLY A 92 -1.12 -4.94 -27.46
CA GLY A 92 -0.50 -4.68 -28.76
C GLY A 92 -0.88 -5.69 -29.84
N SER A 93 -1.31 -6.90 -29.44
CA SER A 93 -1.67 -7.98 -30.38
C SER A 93 -3.11 -7.89 -30.93
N ARG A 94 -3.96 -6.99 -30.43
CA ARG A 94 -5.34 -6.81 -30.92
C ARG A 94 -5.50 -5.68 -31.95
N SER A 95 -4.40 -5.06 -32.36
CA SER A 95 -4.36 -4.07 -33.44
C SER A 95 -3.48 -4.60 -34.57
N SER A 96 -4.01 -5.55 -35.34
CA SER A 96 -3.52 -5.95 -36.65
C SER A 96 -4.68 -6.51 -37.46
#